data_AF-A0A914TET3-F1
#
_entry.id   AF-A0A914TET3-F1
#
_cell.length_a   1.000
_cell.length_b   1.000
_cell.length_c   1.000
_cell.angle_alpha   90.00
_cell.angle_beta   90.00
_cell.angle_gamma   90.00
#
_symmetry.space_group_name_H-M   'P 1'
#
loop_
_entity.id
_entity.type
_entity.pdbx_description
1 polymer ?
#
loop_
_entity_poly.entity_id
_entity_poly.type
_entity_poly.pdbx_seq_one_letter_code
_entity_poly.pdbx_strand_id
1 'polypeptide(L)'
;MEFILTSDPPSTQAADIAYASWQWKSKTSGILAENFEGNLFYDLLVTARRHLSVFQHHDGVTGTAKNDVVIDYAKKMLEAIQNCQKVIAAAANALSENPIKSQIPVYKNDEIYTFDKLPTKHVFDKIGK
;
A
#
# COMPACT_ATOMS: atom_id res chain seq x y z
N MET A 1 -23.40 6.85 17.96
CA MET A 1 -22.70 7.13 16.69
C MET A 1 -21.36 6.41 16.79
N GLU A 2 -21.34 5.13 16.41
CA GLU A 2 -20.12 4.32 16.44
C GLU A 2 -19.20 4.79 15.31
N PHE A 3 -18.04 5.29 15.72
CA PHE A 3 -17.02 5.86 14.86
C PHE A 3 -16.16 4.71 14.30
N ILE A 4 -16.59 4.09 13.19
CA ILE A 4 -15.86 3.01 12.49
C ILE A 4 -14.72 3.61 11.62
N LEU A 5 -13.88 4.48 12.19
CA LEU A 5 -12.69 5.01 11.50
C LEU A 5 -11.39 4.68 12.24
N THR A 6 -11.48 3.89 13.32
CA THR A 6 -10.30 3.42 14.08
C THR A 6 -9.69 2.14 13.49
N SER A 7 -10.33 1.50 12.52
CA SER A 7 -9.76 0.37 11.78
C SER A 7 -8.81 0.89 10.71
N ASP A 8 -7.60 0.33 10.66
CA ASP A 8 -6.61 0.60 9.61
C ASP A 8 -7.27 0.69 8.22
N PRO A 9 -6.84 1.63 7.35
CA PRO A 9 -7.41 1.77 6.02
C PRO A 9 -7.21 0.42 5.32
N PRO A 10 -8.20 0.00 4.50
CA PRO A 10 -8.24 -1.34 3.93
C PRO A 10 -6.96 -1.69 3.14
N SER A 11 -6.24 -0.68 2.62
CA SER A 11 -4.96 -0.85 1.95
C SER A 11 -3.82 -1.34 2.85
N THR A 12 -3.77 -0.93 4.11
CA THR A 12 -2.71 -1.33 5.05
C THR A 12 -2.98 -2.72 5.58
N GLN A 13 -4.23 -3.00 5.95
CA GLN A 13 -4.64 -4.33 6.40
C GLN A 13 -4.45 -5.38 5.29
N ALA A 14 -4.80 -5.06 4.04
CA ALA A 14 -4.55 -5.95 2.90
C ALA A 14 -3.05 -6.22 2.70
N ALA A 15 -2.20 -5.21 2.88
CA ALA A 15 -0.75 -5.36 2.74
C ALA A 15 -0.14 -6.24 3.83
N ASP A 16 -0.60 -6.09 5.08
CA ASP A 16 -0.17 -6.95 6.20
C ASP A 16 -0.58 -8.42 5.99
N ILE A 17 -1.81 -8.67 5.52
CA ILE A 17 -2.30 -10.02 5.20
C ILE A 17 -1.48 -10.65 4.06
N ALA A 18 -1.21 -9.88 3.00
CA ALA A 18 -0.42 -10.35 1.86
C ALA A 18 1.01 -10.72 2.29
N TYR A 19 1.66 -9.87 3.10
CA TYR A 19 3.00 -10.13 3.63
C TYR A 19 3.04 -11.36 4.54
N ALA A 20 2.06 -11.54 5.42
CA ALA A 20 1.95 -12.73 6.27
C ALA A 20 1.77 -14.01 5.44
N SER A 21 0.96 -13.95 4.39
CA SER A 21 0.72 -15.07 3.48
C SER A 21 1.98 -15.46 2.71
N TRP A 22 2.75 -14.46 2.25
CA TRP A 22 4.05 -14.68 1.62
C TRP A 22 5.06 -15.31 2.59
N GLN A 23 5.18 -14.79 3.81
CA GLN A 23 6.05 -15.36 4.83
C GLN A 23 5.71 -16.82 5.12
N TRP A 24 4.42 -17.15 5.23
CA TRP A 24 3.97 -18.52 5.45
C TRP A 24 4.37 -19.45 4.29
N LYS A 25 4.18 -19.02 3.03
CA LYS A 25 4.61 -19.78 1.86
C LYS A 25 6.13 -19.97 1.84
N SER A 26 6.91 -18.93 2.13
CA SER A 26 8.38 -18.97 2.14
C SER A 26 8.96 -19.94 3.17
N LYS A 27 8.35 -20.02 4.36
CA LYS A 27 8.73 -20.97 5.41
C LYS A 27 8.39 -22.40 5.02
N THR A 28 7.22 -22.60 4.42
CA THR A 28 6.75 -23.92 3.99
C THR A 28 7.57 -24.48 2.83
N SER A 29 8.05 -23.63 1.91
CA SER A 29 8.89 -24.05 0.79
C SER A 29 10.36 -24.30 1.14
N GLY A 30 10.76 -24.15 2.42
CA GLY A 30 12.13 -24.39 2.88
C GLY A 30 13.16 -23.38 2.38
N ILE A 31 12.73 -22.33 1.66
CA ILE A 31 13.56 -21.22 1.22
C ILE A 31 13.71 -20.26 2.42
N LEU A 32 14.49 -20.68 3.41
CA LEU A 32 14.87 -19.85 4.58
C LEU A 32 16.17 -19.07 4.32
N ALA A 33 16.54 -18.88 3.05
CA ALA A 33 17.76 -18.16 2.69
C ALA A 33 17.52 -16.64 2.83
N GLU A 34 17.83 -16.11 4.00
CA GLU A 34 18.34 -14.73 4.18
C GLU A 34 17.55 -13.66 3.43
N ASN A 35 16.25 -13.52 3.76
CA ASN A 35 15.32 -12.65 3.04
C ASN A 35 15.56 -11.15 3.34
N PHE A 36 16.59 -10.55 2.73
CA PHE A 36 16.79 -9.09 2.70
C PHE A 36 15.51 -8.34 2.26
N GLU A 37 14.77 -8.93 1.32
CA GLU A 37 13.49 -8.40 0.83
C GLU A 37 12.37 -8.42 1.90
N GLY A 38 12.39 -9.40 2.80
CA GLY A 38 11.39 -9.51 3.88
C GLY A 38 11.50 -8.39 4.90
N ASN A 39 12.74 -7.95 5.22
CA ASN A 39 12.98 -6.81 6.10
C ASN A 39 12.59 -5.49 5.41
N LEU A 40 12.90 -5.34 4.12
CA LEU A 40 12.50 -4.18 3.34
C LEU A 40 10.97 -4.01 3.30
N PHE A 41 10.21 -5.08 3.07
CA PHE A 41 8.74 -5.02 3.07
C PHE A 41 8.18 -4.70 4.45
N TYR A 42 8.81 -5.21 5.51
CA TYR A 42 8.42 -4.87 6.88
C TYR A 42 8.62 -3.37 7.18
N ASP A 43 9.76 -2.80 6.79
CA ASP A 43 10.04 -1.38 6.98
C ASP A 43 9.06 -0.46 6.21
N LEU A 44 8.67 -0.88 5.00
CA LEU A 44 7.64 -0.20 4.21
C LEU A 44 6.27 -0.22 4.91
N LEU A 45 5.87 -1.36 5.47
CA LEU A 45 4.62 -1.50 6.23
C LEU A 45 4.65 -0.66 7.52
N VAL A 46 5.77 -0.67 8.25
CA VAL A 46 5.95 0.16 9.46
C VAL A 46 5.82 1.65 9.12
N THR A 47 6.43 2.09 8.03
CA THR A 47 6.34 3.48 7.55
C THR A 47 4.90 3.84 7.19
N ALA A 48 4.20 2.96 6.46
CA ALA A 48 2.81 3.17 6.10
C ALA A 48 1.89 3.26 7.33
N ARG A 49 2.05 2.37 8.32
CA ARG A 49 1.30 2.41 9.59
C ARG A 49 1.58 3.68 10.39
N ARG A 50 2.83 4.16 10.43
CA ARG A 50 3.18 5.43 11.10
C ARG A 50 2.51 6.63 10.45
N HIS A 51 2.55 6.72 9.12
CA HIS A 51 1.90 7.83 8.40
C HIS A 51 0.40 7.85 8.61
N LEU A 52 -0.23 6.67 8.63
CA LEU A 52 -1.62 6.55 9.00
C LEU A 52 -1.90 7.00 10.44
N SER A 53 -1.09 6.57 11.40
CA SER A 53 -1.27 6.94 12.81
C SER A 53 -1.21 8.46 13.01
N VAL A 54 -0.36 9.16 12.26
CA VAL A 54 -0.29 10.62 12.26
C VAL A 54 -1.55 11.24 11.64
N PHE A 55 -2.08 10.67 10.56
CA PHE A 55 -3.31 11.14 9.95
C PHE A 55 -4.53 10.99 10.86
N GLN A 56 -4.54 9.95 11.71
CA GLN A 56 -5.60 9.73 12.70
C GLN A 56 -5.58 10.72 13.87
N HIS A 57 -4.55 11.57 13.96
CA HIS A 57 -4.61 12.72 14.86
C HIS A 57 -5.88 13.50 14.56
N HIS A 58 -6.62 13.91 15.58
CA HIS A 58 -7.92 14.54 15.40
C HIS A 58 -7.82 15.77 14.49
N ASP A 59 -6.71 16.51 14.49
CA ASP A 59 -6.54 17.64 13.56
C ASP A 59 -6.20 17.22 12.12
N GLY A 60 -5.71 15.99 11.92
CA GLY A 60 -5.49 15.39 10.61
C GLY A 60 -6.80 14.89 10.00
N VAL A 61 -7.48 13.97 10.68
CA VAL A 61 -8.71 13.33 10.17
C VAL A 61 -9.89 14.31 10.08
N THR A 62 -9.97 15.29 10.98
CA THR A 62 -11.04 16.32 10.93
C THR A 62 -10.70 17.50 10.02
N GLY A 63 -9.47 17.56 9.49
CA GLY A 63 -9.04 18.62 8.59
C GLY A 63 -8.97 20.02 9.22
N THR A 64 -8.84 20.11 10.55
CA THR A 64 -8.70 21.38 11.28
C THR A 64 -7.26 21.90 11.30
N ALA A 65 -6.30 21.14 10.80
CA ALA A 65 -4.91 21.56 10.68
C ALA A 65 -4.72 22.70 9.65
N LYS A 66 -3.59 23.42 9.76
CA LYS A 66 -3.21 24.47 8.80
C LYS A 66 -3.02 23.88 7.39
N ASN A 67 -3.28 24.67 6.35
CA ASN A 67 -3.16 24.24 4.94
C ASN A 67 -1.84 23.50 4.64
N ASP A 68 -0.69 24.03 5.09
CA ASP A 68 0.61 23.40 4.87
C ASP A 68 0.72 22.02 5.54
N VAL A 69 0.09 21.86 6.70
CA VAL A 69 0.07 20.62 7.48
C VAL A 69 -0.87 19.59 6.83
N VAL A 70 -2.01 20.03 6.29
CA VAL A 70 -2.92 19.18 5.52
C VAL A 70 -2.24 18.65 4.25
N ILE A 71 -1.46 19.49 3.56
CA ILE A 71 -0.67 19.07 2.39
C ILE A 71 0.41 18.04 2.80
N ASP A 72 1.06 18.22 3.95
CA ASP A 72 2.03 17.24 4.47
C ASP A 72 1.38 15.89 4.81
N TYR A 73 0.20 15.91 5.45
CA TYR A 73 -0.58 14.68 5.69
C TYR A 73 -0.96 13.97 4.39
N ALA A 74 -1.40 14.71 3.37
CA ALA A 74 -1.73 14.14 2.07
C ALA A 74 -0.52 13.47 1.40
N LYS A 75 0.65 14.12 1.44
CA LYS A 75 1.90 13.54 0.91
C LYS A 75 2.27 12.25 1.64
N LYS A 76 2.21 12.25 2.98
CA LYS A 76 2.51 11.09 3.82
C LYS A 76 1.56 9.93 3.57
N MET A 77 0.26 10.21 3.39
CA MET A 77 -0.73 9.18 3.05
C MET A 77 -0.51 8.61 1.66
N LEU A 78 -0.17 9.44 0.68
CA LEU A 78 0.12 8.97 -0.68
C LEU A 78 1.32 8.01 -0.66
N GLU A 79 2.38 8.38 0.04
CA GLU A 79 3.56 7.54 0.22
C GLU A 79 3.20 6.21 0.91
N ALA A 80 2.36 6.25 1.96
CA ALA A 80 1.88 5.06 2.65
C ALA A 80 1.13 4.11 1.71
N ILE A 81 0.22 4.64 0.88
CA ILE A 81 -0.54 3.85 -0.10
C ILE A 81 0.40 3.21 -1.13
N GLN A 82 1.35 3.98 -1.67
CA GLN A 82 2.34 3.46 -2.63
C GLN A 82 3.19 2.34 -2.02
N ASN A 83 3.59 2.48 -0.75
CA ASN A 83 4.34 1.45 -0.05
C ASN A 83 3.52 0.18 0.16
N CYS A 84 2.25 0.30 0.58
CA CYS A 84 1.34 -0.84 0.69
C CYS A 84 1.13 -1.54 -0.66
N GLN A 85 0.94 -0.78 -1.75
CA GLN A 85 0.79 -1.35 -3.09
C GLN A 85 2.03 -2.15 -3.53
N LYS A 86 3.24 -1.64 -3.27
CA LYS A 86 4.50 -2.36 -3.57
C LYS A 86 4.56 -3.69 -2.84
N VAL A 87 4.21 -3.72 -1.54
CA VAL A 87 4.22 -4.93 -0.72
C VAL A 87 3.18 -5.93 -1.22
N ILE A 88 1.95 -5.50 -1.51
CA ILE A 88 0.88 -6.36 -2.04
C ILE A 88 1.30 -6.95 -3.40
N ALA A 89 1.85 -6.13 -4.29
CA ALA A 89 2.29 -6.55 -5.62
C ALA A 89 3.42 -7.59 -5.54
N ALA A 90 4.42 -7.35 -4.69
CA ALA A 90 5.52 -8.29 -4.47
C ALA A 90 5.04 -9.61 -3.86
N ALA A 91 4.20 -9.55 -2.82
CA ALA A 91 3.62 -10.72 -2.18
C ALA A 91 2.76 -11.54 -3.16
N ALA A 92 1.93 -10.87 -3.98
CA ALA A 92 1.11 -11.53 -4.99
C ALA A 92 1.95 -12.25 -6.05
N ASN A 93 3.01 -11.60 -6.54
CA ASN A 93 3.94 -12.20 -7.49
C ASN A 93 4.64 -13.45 -6.92
N ALA A 94 5.08 -13.37 -5.66
CA ALA A 94 5.72 -14.50 -4.99
C ALA A 94 4.72 -15.62 -4.62
N LEU A 95 3.44 -15.29 -4.43
CA LEU A 95 2.39 -16.27 -4.16
C LEU A 95 1.93 -17.00 -5.43
N SER A 96 1.96 -16.35 -6.59
CA SER A 96 1.60 -16.95 -7.89
C SER A 96 2.57 -18.06 -8.33
N GLU A 97 2.06 -19.11 -8.96
CA GLU A 97 2.85 -20.23 -9.52
C GLU A 97 3.52 -19.87 -10.86
N ASN A 98 2.84 -19.05 -11.65
CA ASN A 98 3.43 -18.35 -12.78
C ASN A 98 3.70 -16.92 -12.33
N PRO A 99 4.96 -16.52 -12.06
CA PRO A 99 5.25 -15.13 -11.76
C PRO A 99 4.75 -14.33 -12.94
N ILE A 100 3.86 -13.38 -12.67
CA ILE A 100 3.32 -12.49 -13.68
C ILE A 100 4.52 -11.68 -14.20
N LYS A 101 5.15 -12.15 -15.28
CA LYS A 101 6.22 -11.43 -16.00
C LYS A 101 5.69 -10.24 -16.78
N SER A 102 4.37 -10.06 -16.85
CA SER A 102 3.87 -8.75 -17.21
C SER A 102 4.20 -7.87 -16.03
N GLN A 103 5.10 -6.91 -16.27
CA GLN A 103 5.09 -5.62 -15.60
C GLN A 103 3.72 -5.45 -14.95
N ILE A 104 3.60 -5.73 -13.64
CA ILE A 104 2.47 -5.14 -12.93
C ILE A 104 2.60 -3.69 -13.36
N PRO A 105 1.54 -3.02 -13.81
CA PRO A 105 1.56 -1.60 -13.67
C PRO A 105 1.71 -1.37 -12.16
N VAL A 106 2.94 -1.44 -11.62
CA VAL A 106 3.50 -0.35 -10.84
C VAL A 106 2.96 0.81 -11.61
N TYR A 107 1.83 1.35 -11.15
CA TYR A 107 1.06 2.37 -11.86
C TYR A 107 2.10 3.21 -12.55
N LYS A 108 2.19 3.10 -13.88
CA LYS A 108 3.32 3.65 -14.60
C LYS A 108 3.21 5.12 -14.23
N ASN A 109 4.12 5.58 -13.37
CA ASN A 109 3.99 6.82 -12.60
C ASN A 109 4.22 8.02 -13.53
N ASP A 110 3.81 7.90 -14.79
CA ASP A 110 3.75 8.96 -15.78
C ASP A 110 2.59 9.92 -15.43
N GLU A 111 1.68 9.50 -14.55
CA GLU A 111 0.72 10.36 -13.87
C GLU A 111 0.83 10.17 -12.36
N ILE A 112 1.81 10.85 -11.77
CA ILE A 112 1.87 11.10 -10.33
C ILE A 112 0.45 11.45 -9.87
N TYR A 113 -0.09 10.71 -8.88
CA TYR A 113 -1.19 11.17 -8.05
C TYR A 113 -0.73 12.43 -7.34
N THR A 114 -0.65 13.55 -8.05
CA THR A 114 -0.45 14.86 -7.45
C THR A 114 -1.65 15.05 -6.56
N PHE A 115 -1.46 15.50 -5.32
CA PHE A 115 -2.57 15.80 -4.39
C PHE A 115 -3.71 16.59 -5.06
N ASP A 116 -3.35 17.40 -6.05
CA ASP A 116 -4.22 18.30 -6.79
C ASP A 116 -4.99 17.65 -7.97
N LYS A 117 -4.66 16.41 -8.36
CA LYS A 117 -5.23 15.76 -9.55
C LYS A 117 -6.25 14.70 -9.13
N LEU A 118 -7.49 14.83 -9.61
CA LEU A 118 -8.56 13.85 -9.38
C LEU A 118 -8.16 12.47 -9.94
N PRO A 119 -8.50 11.38 -9.23
CA PRO A 119 -8.22 10.03 -9.71
C PRO A 119 -8.98 9.77 -11.01
N THR A 120 -8.25 9.45 -12.07
CA THR A 120 -8.82 9.08 -13.36
C THR A 120 -9.18 7.60 -13.35
N LYS A 121 -10.44 7.29 -13.69
CA LYS A 121 -10.89 5.90 -13.80
C LYS A 121 -10.33 5.31 -15.11
N HIS A 122 -9.35 4.43 -15.01
CA HIS A 122 -8.99 3.58 -16.13
C HIS A 122 -10.05 2.49 -16.29
N VAL A 123 -10.91 2.63 -17.30
CA VAL A 123 -11.82 1.55 -17.71
C VAL A 123 -11.00 0.57 -18.53
N PHE A 124 -10.70 -0.59 -17.95
CA PHE A 124 -10.19 -1.71 -18.73
C PHE A 124 -11.33 -2.21 -19.60
N ASP A 125 -11.29 -1.88 -20.90
CA ASP A 125 -12.20 -2.48 -21.87
C ASP A 125 -12.05 -4.00 -21.81
N LYS A 126 -13.20 -4.69 -21.78
CA LYS A 126 -13.23 -6.15 -21.77
C LYS A 126 -12.41 -6.64 -22.96
N ILE A 127 -11.42 -7.48 -22.69
CA ILE A 127 -10.64 -8.18 -23.71
C ILE A 127 -11.64 -8.92 -24.59
N GLY A 128 -11.82 -8.43 -25.82
CA GLY A 128 -12.63 -9.09 -26.82
C GLY A 128 -11.99 -10.40 -27.24
N LYS A 129 -12.57 -11.52 -26.78
CA LYS A 129 -13.12 -12.61 -27.59
C LYS A 129 -13.74 -13.66 -26.68
#